data_AF-A0AB33KJ84-F1
#
_entry.id   AF-A0AB33KJ84-F1
#
_cell.length_a   1.000
_cell.length_b   1.000
_cell.length_c   1.000
_cell.angle_alpha   90.00
_cell.angle_beta   90.00
_cell.angle_gamma   90.00
#
_symmetry.space_group_name_H-M   'P 1'
#
loop_
_entity.id
_entity.type
_entity.pdbx_description
1 polymer ?
#
loop_
_entity_poly.entity_id
_entity_poly.type
_entity_poly.pdbx_seq_one_letter_code
_entity_poly.pdbx_strand_id
1 'polypeptide(L)'
;MTTTRPARPAHPTPSPPPSLSPSPYRITPIHVLRSEWHKLRSLRSTWVTVVSAVVMVLGVGLIMGGTYTSGGGDSDVDTVVLTLYGSMLGQLCLIVLGILMTAGEYATGMIRSSLTAVPARLPVLWAKAAVFAATVFTVMFATALVTFAAAQAFLHDTDQAASFTDPGILRALAGNAGALTLMGLIALGLGALLRSVPGAIGAVIGGVMILPEVLGMLPYDAVERAIMYFPTQATGALGSATPIPGTITPGAALLALSLWAGTTLAAAALALKRRDV
;
A
#
# COMPACT_ATOMS: atom_id res chain seq x y z
N MET A 1 69.91 11.25 -57.05
CA MET A 1 68.93 12.35 -56.96
C MET A 1 67.82 11.86 -56.04
N THR A 2 67.91 12.20 -54.75
CA THR A 2 67.16 11.54 -53.66
C THR A 2 66.20 12.57 -53.08
N THR A 3 64.90 12.39 -53.30
CA THR A 3 63.87 13.32 -52.83
C THR A 3 63.40 12.92 -51.43
N THR A 4 63.65 13.79 -50.45
CA THR A 4 63.22 13.66 -49.05
C THR A 4 61.73 13.94 -48.89
N ARG A 5 61.01 12.99 -48.29
CA ARG A 5 59.58 13.08 -47.93
C ARG A 5 59.38 14.00 -46.72
N PRO A 6 58.40 14.93 -46.71
CA PRO A 6 58.15 15.79 -45.56
C PRO A 6 57.52 15.02 -44.40
N ALA A 7 57.92 15.38 -43.17
CA ALA A 7 57.47 14.76 -41.93
C ALA A 7 55.99 15.08 -41.63
N ARG A 8 55.27 14.07 -41.13
CA ARG A 8 53.85 14.12 -40.75
C ARG A 8 53.68 14.91 -39.43
N PRO A 9 52.71 15.82 -39.30
CA PRO A 9 52.45 16.52 -38.04
C PRO A 9 52.04 15.52 -36.95
N ALA A 10 52.63 15.64 -35.76
CA ALA A 10 52.24 14.86 -34.60
C ALA A 10 50.85 15.28 -34.13
N HIS A 11 49.91 14.33 -34.04
CA HIS A 11 48.62 14.57 -33.39
C HIS A 11 48.83 14.80 -31.89
N PRO A 12 48.25 15.86 -31.29
CA PRO A 12 48.29 16.05 -29.85
C PRO A 12 47.63 14.84 -29.17
N THR A 13 48.37 14.20 -28.25
CA THR A 13 47.86 13.14 -27.39
C THR A 13 46.68 13.67 -26.57
N PRO A 14 45.52 12.99 -26.56
CA PRO A 14 44.39 13.42 -25.74
C PRO A 14 44.81 13.46 -24.27
N SER A 15 44.57 14.59 -23.62
CA SER A 15 44.78 14.75 -22.18
C SER A 15 43.96 13.70 -21.42
N PRO A 16 44.53 13.08 -20.37
CA PRO A 16 43.79 12.11 -19.57
C PRO A 16 42.54 12.78 -18.99
N PRO A 17 41.38 12.09 -18.97
CA PRO A 17 40.16 12.65 -18.45
C PRO A 17 40.37 13.07 -16.98
N PRO A 18 39.81 14.22 -16.56
CA PRO A 18 39.93 14.66 -15.18
C PRO A 18 39.41 13.55 -14.25
N SER A 19 40.23 13.14 -13.29
CA SER A 19 39.84 12.19 -12.25
C SER A 19 38.68 12.80 -11.47
N LEU A 20 37.46 12.29 -11.67
CA LEU A 20 36.30 12.69 -10.88
C LEU A 20 36.60 12.36 -9.41
N SER A 21 36.78 13.40 -8.59
CA SER A 21 36.91 13.26 -7.16
C SER A 21 35.68 12.51 -6.63
N PRO A 22 35.85 11.46 -5.81
CA PRO A 22 34.71 10.73 -5.26
C PRO A 22 33.84 11.72 -4.49
N SER A 23 32.59 11.87 -4.93
CA SER A 23 31.63 12.77 -4.30
C SER A 23 31.56 12.48 -2.79
N PRO A 24 31.77 13.47 -1.91
CA PRO A 24 31.75 13.27 -0.46
C PRO A 24 30.36 12.89 0.07
N TYR A 25 29.31 13.02 -0.76
CA TYR A 25 27.95 12.62 -0.39
C TYR A 25 27.73 11.12 -0.58
N ARG A 26 28.01 10.35 0.47
CA ARG A 26 27.52 8.97 0.58
C ARG A 26 26.01 9.00 0.81
N ILE A 27 25.25 8.41 -0.12
CA ILE A 27 23.81 8.25 0.02
C ILE A 27 23.55 7.18 1.05
N THR A 28 22.97 7.58 2.18
CA THR A 28 22.59 6.67 3.27
C THR A 28 21.11 6.32 3.13
N PRO A 29 20.66 5.19 3.70
CA PRO A 29 19.25 4.82 3.73
C PRO A 29 18.33 5.90 4.34
N ILE A 30 18.86 6.66 5.31
CA ILE A 30 18.14 7.78 5.95
C ILE A 30 17.88 8.92 4.96
N HIS A 31 18.86 9.24 4.10
CA HIS A 31 18.67 10.24 3.06
C HIS A 31 17.58 9.83 2.07
N VAL A 32 17.53 8.55 1.69
CA VAL A 32 16.49 8.02 0.81
C VAL A 32 15.11 8.11 1.47
N LEU A 33 14.99 7.69 2.73
CA LEU A 33 13.73 7.76 3.47
C LEU A 33 13.21 9.20 3.61
N ARG A 34 14.09 10.15 3.93
CA ARG A 34 13.74 11.58 4.00
C ARG A 34 13.27 12.13 2.64
N SER A 35 13.92 11.72 1.56
CA SER A 35 13.53 12.15 0.22
C SER A 35 12.14 11.63 -0.17
N GLU A 36 11.84 10.36 0.11
CA GLU A 36 10.54 9.76 -0.18
C GLU A 36 9.44 10.36 0.71
N TRP A 37 9.74 10.66 1.97
CA TRP A 37 8.83 11.39 2.85
C TRP A 37 8.48 12.79 2.30
N HIS A 38 9.48 13.52 1.80
CA HIS A 38 9.25 14.85 1.23
C HIS A 38 8.43 14.79 -0.07
N LYS A 39 8.70 13.80 -0.94
CA LYS A 39 7.89 13.54 -2.15
C LYS A 39 6.43 13.26 -1.79
N LEU A 40 6.19 12.34 -0.86
CA LEU A 40 4.84 11.95 -0.47
C LEU A 40 4.05 13.15 0.07
N ARG A 41 4.69 14.02 0.88
CA ARG A 41 4.03 15.24 1.38
C ARG A 41 3.80 16.31 0.31
N SER A 42 4.67 16.44 -0.69
CA SER A 42 4.59 17.51 -1.68
C SER A 42 3.61 17.22 -2.82
N LEU A 43 3.28 15.95 -3.05
CA LEU A 43 2.32 15.52 -4.06
C LEU A 43 0.88 15.82 -3.60
N ARG A 44 0.23 16.81 -4.23
CA ARG A 44 -1.20 17.11 -4.00
C ARG A 44 -2.10 15.88 -4.19
N SER A 45 -1.78 15.03 -5.17
CA SER A 45 -2.53 13.79 -5.44
C SER A 45 -2.52 12.82 -4.26
N THR A 46 -1.43 12.79 -3.45
CA THR A 46 -1.37 12.00 -2.22
C THR A 46 -2.38 12.51 -1.20
N TRP A 47 -2.44 13.82 -0.96
CA TRP A 47 -3.39 14.38 -0.02
C TRP A 47 -4.84 14.21 -0.49
N VAL A 48 -5.12 14.39 -1.79
CA VAL A 48 -6.46 14.15 -2.33
C VAL A 48 -6.88 12.70 -2.09
N THR A 49 -6.04 11.71 -2.43
CA THR A 49 -6.38 10.29 -2.25
C THR A 49 -6.50 9.88 -0.79
N VAL A 50 -5.60 10.33 0.09
CA VAL A 50 -5.68 10.06 1.54
C VAL A 50 -6.91 10.71 2.15
N VAL A 51 -7.18 11.99 1.85
CA VAL A 51 -8.37 12.70 2.36
C VAL A 51 -9.64 12.04 1.83
N SER A 52 -9.69 11.64 0.56
CA SER A 52 -10.83 10.86 0.04
C SER A 52 -11.03 9.56 0.81
N ALA A 53 -9.96 8.83 1.12
CA ALA A 53 -10.06 7.62 1.95
C ALA A 53 -10.62 7.93 3.35
N VAL A 54 -10.09 8.96 4.01
CA VAL A 54 -10.54 9.43 5.33
C VAL A 54 -12.02 9.81 5.30
N VAL A 55 -12.44 10.58 4.29
CA VAL A 55 -13.83 11.02 4.10
C VAL A 55 -14.76 9.84 3.86
N MET A 56 -14.35 8.85 3.08
CA MET A 56 -15.15 7.63 2.86
C MET A 56 -15.34 6.85 4.16
N VAL A 57 -14.26 6.64 4.93
CA VAL A 57 -14.32 5.93 6.21
C VAL A 57 -15.18 6.66 7.22
N LEU A 58 -14.94 7.96 7.44
CA LEU A 58 -15.72 8.78 8.39
C LEU A 58 -17.17 8.93 7.94
N GLY A 59 -17.38 9.34 6.68
CA GLY A 59 -18.71 9.66 6.18
C GLY A 59 -19.64 8.45 6.22
N VAL A 60 -19.19 7.30 5.71
CA VAL A 60 -20.00 6.07 5.75
C VAL A 60 -20.16 5.57 7.18
N GLY A 61 -19.12 5.60 8.01
CA GLY A 61 -19.21 5.15 9.40
C GLY A 61 -20.21 5.96 10.24
N LEU A 62 -20.25 7.28 10.03
CA LEU A 62 -21.24 8.16 10.68
C LEU A 62 -22.65 7.94 10.16
N ILE A 63 -22.81 7.69 8.85
CA ILE A 63 -24.11 7.33 8.28
C ILE A 63 -24.59 6.02 8.90
N MET A 64 -23.75 4.98 8.90
CA MET A 64 -24.09 3.67 9.49
C MET A 64 -24.49 3.81 10.96
N GLY A 65 -23.70 4.53 11.77
CA GLY A 65 -24.04 4.76 13.18
C GLY A 65 -25.32 5.57 13.37
N GLY A 66 -25.56 6.59 12.55
CA GLY A 66 -26.73 7.46 12.66
C GLY A 66 -28.04 6.87 12.13
N THR A 67 -27.97 5.91 11.21
CA THR A 67 -29.15 5.22 10.67
C THR A 67 -29.43 3.86 11.30
N TYR A 68 -28.56 3.42 12.21
CA TYR A 68 -28.67 2.11 12.84
C TYR A 68 -29.92 2.01 13.72
N THR A 69 -30.61 0.87 13.65
CA THR A 69 -31.77 0.56 14.48
C THR A 69 -31.63 -0.82 15.13
N SER A 70 -31.81 -0.88 16.45
CA SER A 70 -31.67 -2.12 17.22
C SER A 70 -32.68 -3.18 16.78
N GLY A 71 -32.25 -4.44 16.69
CA GLY A 71 -33.08 -5.54 16.20
C GLY A 71 -33.39 -5.51 14.69
N GLY A 72 -32.71 -4.63 13.93
CA GLY A 72 -32.71 -4.63 12.48
C GLY A 72 -31.82 -5.73 11.89
N GLY A 73 -31.73 -5.77 10.55
CA GLY A 73 -30.95 -6.79 9.82
C GLY A 73 -29.45 -6.78 10.08
N ASP A 74 -28.92 -5.67 10.60
CA ASP A 74 -27.48 -5.50 10.87
C ASP A 74 -27.11 -5.76 12.35
N SER A 75 -28.06 -6.24 13.16
CA SER A 75 -27.83 -6.49 14.60
C SER A 75 -26.74 -7.55 14.89
N ASP A 76 -26.58 -8.52 14.00
CA ASP A 76 -25.54 -9.56 14.11
C ASP A 76 -24.17 -9.12 13.57
N VAL A 77 -24.05 -7.90 13.01
CA VAL A 77 -22.80 -7.39 12.46
C VAL A 77 -21.88 -6.92 13.60
N ASP A 78 -20.61 -7.28 13.52
CA ASP A 78 -19.59 -6.79 14.45
C ASP A 78 -19.54 -5.26 14.47
N THR A 79 -19.57 -4.65 15.66
CA THR A 79 -19.64 -3.20 15.84
C THR A 79 -18.51 -2.45 15.15
N VAL A 80 -17.29 -3.01 15.14
CA VAL A 80 -16.15 -2.35 14.47
C VAL A 80 -16.33 -2.42 12.95
N VAL A 81 -16.81 -3.54 12.42
CA VAL A 81 -17.11 -3.69 10.99
C VAL A 81 -18.22 -2.73 10.56
N LEU A 82 -19.30 -2.62 11.34
CA LEU A 82 -20.40 -1.69 11.09
C LEU A 82 -19.92 -0.24 11.07
N THR A 83 -19.20 0.20 12.11
CA THR A 83 -18.73 1.58 12.25
C THR A 83 -17.62 1.94 11.25
N LEU A 84 -16.83 0.97 10.80
CA LEU A 84 -15.77 1.18 9.81
C LEU A 84 -16.13 0.71 8.40
N TYR A 85 -17.41 0.50 8.09
CA TYR A 85 -17.83 -0.02 6.79
C TYR A 85 -17.30 0.81 5.59
N GLY A 86 -17.10 2.12 5.80
CA GLY A 86 -16.47 3.01 4.83
C GLY A 86 -15.02 2.66 4.45
N SER A 87 -14.36 1.77 5.20
CA SER A 87 -13.03 1.24 4.89
C SER A 87 -13.01 0.47 3.56
N MET A 88 -14.12 -0.18 3.17
CA MET A 88 -14.22 -0.83 1.87
C MET A 88 -14.04 0.15 0.71
N LEU A 89 -14.63 1.35 0.82
CA LEU A 89 -14.47 2.41 -0.18
C LEU A 89 -13.12 3.11 -0.05
N GLY A 90 -12.70 3.43 1.18
CA GLY A 90 -11.41 4.07 1.45
C GLY A 90 -10.22 3.22 0.99
N GLN A 91 -10.34 1.89 1.05
CA GLN A 91 -9.35 0.94 0.56
C GLN A 91 -9.03 1.16 -0.92
N LEU A 92 -10.03 1.44 -1.76
CA LEU A 92 -9.80 1.69 -3.19
C LEU A 92 -8.90 2.91 -3.41
N CYS A 93 -9.12 3.99 -2.66
CA CYS A 93 -8.26 5.18 -2.70
C CYS A 93 -6.82 4.86 -2.29
N LEU A 94 -6.63 4.03 -1.27
CA LEU A 94 -5.29 3.64 -0.78
C LEU A 94 -4.57 2.67 -1.72
N ILE A 95 -5.30 1.76 -2.36
CA ILE A 95 -4.78 0.89 -3.44
C ILE A 95 -4.25 1.77 -4.58
N VAL A 96 -5.04 2.74 -5.03
CA VAL A 96 -4.65 3.67 -6.09
C VAL A 96 -3.42 4.47 -5.66
N LEU A 97 -3.39 4.98 -4.43
CA LEU A 97 -2.22 5.68 -3.90
C LEU A 97 -0.96 4.80 -3.92
N GLY A 98 -1.06 3.55 -3.48
CA GLY A 98 0.03 2.59 -3.51
C GLY A 98 0.57 2.38 -4.92
N ILE A 99 -0.32 2.16 -5.90
CA ILE A 99 0.04 2.01 -7.31
C ILE A 99 0.73 3.27 -7.83
N LEU A 100 0.16 4.46 -7.60
CA LEU A 100 0.69 5.72 -8.10
C LEU A 100 2.07 6.04 -7.51
N MET A 101 2.32 5.67 -6.26
CA MET A 101 3.60 5.90 -5.58
C MET A 101 4.80 5.21 -6.27
N THR A 102 4.54 4.15 -7.06
CA THR A 102 5.56 3.43 -7.84
C THR A 102 5.33 3.57 -9.34
N ALA A 103 4.20 3.09 -9.86
CA ALA A 103 3.90 3.11 -11.30
C ALA A 103 3.80 4.55 -11.87
N GLY A 104 3.44 5.54 -11.05
CA GLY A 104 3.40 6.95 -11.47
C GLY A 104 4.79 7.53 -11.80
N GLU A 105 5.85 7.03 -11.17
CA GLU A 105 7.23 7.44 -11.51
C GLU A 105 7.68 6.90 -12.87
N TYR A 106 7.15 5.74 -13.28
CA TYR A 106 7.39 5.19 -14.62
C TYR A 106 6.64 5.98 -15.69
N ALA A 107 5.39 6.37 -15.44
CA ALA A 107 4.60 7.17 -16.36
C ALA A 107 5.19 8.56 -16.62
N THR A 108 5.78 9.19 -15.60
CA THR A 108 6.40 10.53 -15.68
C THR A 108 7.87 10.52 -16.07
N GLY A 109 8.51 9.35 -16.16
CA GLY A 109 9.95 9.22 -16.40
C GLY A 109 10.85 9.59 -15.21
N MET A 110 10.28 9.98 -14.06
CA MET A 110 11.00 10.35 -12.84
C MET A 110 11.83 9.20 -12.26
N ILE A 111 11.49 7.96 -12.61
CA ILE A 111 12.27 6.79 -12.21
C ILE A 111 13.74 6.88 -12.68
N ARG A 112 14.00 7.48 -13.85
CA ARG A 112 15.37 7.62 -14.38
C ARG A 112 16.21 8.58 -13.53
N SER A 113 15.66 9.72 -13.12
CA SER A 113 16.37 10.66 -12.25
C SER A 113 16.58 10.13 -10.83
N SER A 114 15.64 9.36 -10.30
CA SER A 114 15.77 8.75 -8.98
C SER A 114 16.87 7.68 -8.94
N LEU A 115 16.98 6.89 -10.02
CA LEU A 115 17.97 5.81 -10.12
C LEU A 115 19.38 6.29 -10.54
N THR A 116 19.50 7.44 -11.21
CA THR A 116 20.81 8.09 -11.41
C THR A 116 21.34 8.71 -10.12
N ALA A 117 20.45 9.24 -9.27
CA ALA A 117 20.82 9.75 -7.96
C ALA A 117 21.21 8.61 -7.01
N VAL A 118 20.41 7.54 -6.91
CA VAL A 118 20.67 6.38 -6.02
C VAL A 118 20.92 5.12 -6.87
N PRO A 119 22.19 4.77 -7.18
CA PRO A 119 22.49 3.62 -8.04
C PRO A 119 22.06 2.28 -7.43
N ALA A 120 21.90 2.21 -6.10
CA ALA A 120 21.28 1.07 -5.42
C ALA A 120 19.75 1.14 -5.51
N ARG A 121 19.16 0.28 -6.36
CA ARG A 121 17.73 0.31 -6.71
C ARG A 121 16.78 -0.18 -5.58
N LEU A 122 17.26 -1.08 -4.72
CA LEU A 122 16.45 -1.69 -3.66
C LEU A 122 16.16 -0.78 -2.46
N PRO A 123 17.12 0.03 -1.95
CA PRO A 123 16.85 1.00 -0.88
C PRO A 123 15.68 1.94 -1.17
N VAL A 124 15.47 2.33 -2.43
CA VAL A 124 14.35 3.21 -2.82
C VAL A 124 13.01 2.51 -2.67
N LEU A 125 12.89 1.25 -3.12
CA LEU A 125 11.66 0.47 -2.97
C LEU A 125 11.30 0.27 -1.50
N TRP A 126 12.27 -0.10 -0.66
CA TRP A 126 12.06 -0.28 0.77
C TRP A 126 11.72 1.03 1.48
N ALA A 127 12.37 2.14 1.12
CA ALA A 127 12.03 3.46 1.64
C ALA A 127 10.59 3.87 1.29
N LYS A 128 10.16 3.63 0.04
CA LYS A 128 8.78 3.87 -0.39
C LYS A 128 7.78 3.05 0.41
N ALA A 129 8.02 1.74 0.53
CA ALA A 129 7.16 0.84 1.31
C ALA A 129 7.07 1.27 2.77
N ALA A 130 8.20 1.62 3.41
CA ALA A 130 8.23 2.07 4.80
C ALA A 130 7.50 3.41 5.01
N VAL A 131 7.74 4.41 4.14
CA VAL A 131 7.07 5.71 4.18
C VAL A 131 5.58 5.57 3.95
N PHE A 132 5.17 4.77 2.96
CA PHE A 132 3.76 4.46 2.69
C PHE A 132 3.12 3.80 3.91
N ALA A 133 3.74 2.74 4.44
CA ALA A 133 3.20 1.99 5.56
C ALA A 133 3.02 2.86 6.79
N ALA A 134 4.05 3.63 7.17
CA ALA A 134 3.98 4.52 8.32
C ALA A 134 2.90 5.61 8.16
N THR A 135 2.80 6.21 6.96
CA THR A 135 1.81 7.26 6.71
C THR A 135 0.39 6.70 6.73
N VAL A 136 0.13 5.68 5.93
CA VAL A 136 -1.22 5.12 5.77
C VAL A 136 -1.70 4.48 7.07
N PHE A 137 -0.85 3.72 7.76
CA PHE A 137 -1.22 3.14 9.05
C PHE A 137 -1.56 4.22 10.07
N THR A 138 -0.71 5.25 10.22
CA THR A 138 -0.95 6.32 11.20
C THR A 138 -2.25 7.07 10.90
N VAL A 139 -2.47 7.45 9.65
CA VAL A 139 -3.68 8.21 9.26
C VAL A 139 -4.92 7.34 9.40
N MET A 140 -4.92 6.11 8.87
CA MET A 140 -6.09 5.22 8.93
C MET A 140 -6.38 4.72 10.34
N PHE A 141 -5.37 4.55 11.18
CA PHE A 141 -5.59 4.21 12.59
C PHE A 141 -6.22 5.38 13.35
N ALA A 142 -5.71 6.61 13.14
CA ALA A 142 -6.35 7.80 13.70
C ALA A 142 -7.78 7.98 13.18
N THR A 143 -8.02 7.76 11.89
CA THR A 143 -9.36 7.79 11.30
C THR A 143 -10.27 6.74 11.93
N ALA A 144 -9.80 5.49 12.09
CA ALA A 144 -10.58 4.42 12.72
C ALA A 144 -10.99 4.77 14.15
N LEU A 145 -10.07 5.33 14.96
CA LEU A 145 -10.37 5.79 16.31
C LEU A 145 -11.42 6.89 16.34
N VAL A 146 -11.27 7.90 15.47
CA VAL A 146 -12.20 9.03 15.38
C VAL A 146 -13.58 8.58 14.88
N THR A 147 -13.63 7.77 13.82
CA THR A 147 -14.89 7.24 13.27
C THR A 147 -15.61 6.40 14.30
N PHE A 148 -14.90 5.49 14.99
CA PHE A 148 -15.50 4.66 16.02
C PHE A 148 -16.06 5.50 17.17
N ALA A 149 -15.27 6.43 17.73
CA ALA A 149 -15.74 7.31 18.81
C ALA A 149 -16.97 8.13 18.38
N ALA A 150 -16.95 8.69 17.17
CA ALA A 150 -18.02 9.53 16.68
C ALA A 150 -19.28 8.72 16.34
N ALA A 151 -19.14 7.50 15.80
CA ALA A 151 -20.27 6.61 15.56
C ALA A 151 -20.89 6.15 16.89
N GLN A 152 -20.09 5.81 17.89
CA GLN A 152 -20.57 5.40 19.22
C GLN A 152 -21.44 6.46 19.92
N ALA A 153 -21.29 7.75 19.57
CA ALA A 153 -22.21 8.78 20.04
C ALA A 153 -23.67 8.55 19.60
N PHE A 154 -23.89 7.89 18.46
CA PHE A 154 -25.22 7.51 17.97
C PHE A 154 -25.66 6.11 18.44
N LEU A 155 -24.70 5.21 18.69
CA LEU A 155 -24.95 3.80 19.03
C LEU A 155 -25.04 3.53 20.54
N HIS A 156 -24.84 4.53 21.41
CA HIS A 156 -24.74 4.34 22.86
C HIS A 156 -25.99 3.72 23.54
N ASP A 157 -27.18 3.95 22.98
CA ASP A 157 -28.45 3.41 23.48
C ASP A 157 -28.92 2.15 22.70
N THR A 158 -28.04 1.55 21.91
CA THR A 158 -28.37 0.39 21.05
C THR A 158 -27.62 -0.87 21.47
N ASP A 159 -27.94 -1.98 20.82
CA ASP A 159 -27.24 -3.27 20.95
C ASP A 159 -25.81 -3.26 20.36
N GLN A 160 -25.40 -2.14 19.76
CA GLN A 160 -24.05 -1.92 19.19
C GLN A 160 -23.22 -0.93 20.02
N ALA A 161 -23.67 -0.59 21.23
CA ALA A 161 -22.90 0.20 22.18
C ALA A 161 -21.61 -0.54 22.57
N ALA A 162 -20.45 0.09 22.36
CA ALA A 162 -19.16 -0.48 22.67
C ALA A 162 -18.13 0.57 23.12
N SER A 163 -17.22 0.18 23.99
CA SER A 163 -16.12 0.98 24.50
C SER A 163 -14.79 0.57 23.87
N PHE A 164 -13.83 1.50 23.81
CA PHE A 164 -12.44 1.20 23.42
C PHE A 164 -11.76 0.14 24.29
N THR A 165 -12.23 -0.02 25.53
CA THR A 165 -11.69 -0.98 26.50
C THR A 165 -12.25 -2.39 26.30
N ASP A 166 -13.28 -2.54 25.48
CA ASP A 166 -13.93 -3.83 25.32
C ASP A 166 -13.02 -4.81 24.56
N PRO A 167 -13.07 -6.10 24.91
CA PRO A 167 -12.19 -7.09 24.32
C PRO A 167 -12.29 -7.09 22.78
N GLY A 168 -11.14 -6.92 22.12
CA GLY A 168 -11.04 -7.01 20.66
C GLY A 168 -11.28 -5.71 19.90
N ILE A 169 -11.89 -4.67 20.49
CA ILE A 169 -12.18 -3.40 19.79
C ILE A 169 -10.89 -2.74 19.30
N LEU A 170 -9.95 -2.42 20.21
CA LEU A 170 -8.71 -1.75 19.82
C LEU A 170 -7.87 -2.58 18.83
N ARG A 171 -7.89 -3.92 19.00
CA ARG A 171 -7.24 -4.86 18.08
C ARG A 171 -7.86 -4.78 16.69
N ALA A 172 -9.18 -4.72 16.59
CA ALA A 172 -9.90 -4.63 15.32
C ALA A 172 -9.71 -3.29 14.64
N LEU A 173 -9.69 -2.18 15.38
CA LEU A 173 -9.38 -0.85 14.84
C LEU A 173 -7.95 -0.80 14.27
N ALA A 174 -6.97 -1.31 15.02
CA ALA A 174 -5.59 -1.44 14.55
C ALA A 174 -5.48 -2.43 13.37
N GLY A 175 -6.25 -3.52 13.42
CA GLY A 175 -6.32 -4.55 12.40
C GLY A 175 -6.86 -4.01 11.08
N ASN A 176 -7.95 -3.23 11.11
CA ASN A 176 -8.50 -2.55 9.93
C ASN A 176 -7.46 -1.60 9.32
N ALA A 177 -6.84 -0.73 10.12
CA ALA A 177 -5.79 0.17 9.64
C ALA A 177 -4.58 -0.58 9.06
N GLY A 178 -4.17 -1.68 9.71
CA GLY A 178 -3.12 -2.58 9.25
C GLY A 178 -3.48 -3.27 7.92
N ALA A 179 -4.71 -3.75 7.79
CA ALA A 179 -5.19 -4.42 6.59
C ALA A 179 -5.21 -3.47 5.39
N LEU A 180 -5.76 -2.26 5.55
CA LEU A 180 -5.75 -1.21 4.52
C LEU A 180 -4.32 -0.86 4.09
N THR A 181 -3.40 -0.79 5.06
CA THR A 181 -1.99 -0.52 4.79
C THR A 181 -1.33 -1.65 4.00
N LEU A 182 -1.54 -2.90 4.40
CA LEU A 182 -0.98 -4.08 3.71
C LEU A 182 -1.57 -4.23 2.31
N MET A 183 -2.85 -3.95 2.14
CA MET A 183 -3.50 -3.95 0.81
C MET A 183 -2.91 -2.85 -0.10
N GLY A 184 -2.67 -1.67 0.46
CA GLY A 184 -1.93 -0.61 -0.24
C GLY A 184 -0.49 -1.01 -0.60
N LEU A 185 0.21 -1.76 0.25
CA LEU A 185 1.55 -2.29 -0.03
C LEU A 185 1.55 -3.37 -1.12
N ILE A 186 0.53 -4.24 -1.15
CA ILE A 186 0.31 -5.20 -2.25
C ILE A 186 0.19 -4.42 -3.57
N ALA A 187 -0.64 -3.38 -3.58
CA ALA A 187 -0.85 -2.52 -4.73
C ALA A 187 0.42 -1.76 -5.16
N LEU A 188 1.19 -1.27 -4.19
CA LEU A 188 2.49 -0.62 -4.40
C LEU A 188 3.50 -1.57 -5.05
N GLY A 189 3.59 -2.81 -4.56
CA GLY A 189 4.42 -3.87 -5.12
C GLY A 189 4.02 -4.21 -6.55
N LEU A 190 2.72 -4.38 -6.83
CA LEU A 190 2.21 -4.61 -8.19
C LEU A 190 2.50 -3.43 -9.12
N GLY A 191 2.35 -2.19 -8.65
CA GLY A 191 2.73 -0.98 -9.39
C GLY A 191 4.21 -0.97 -9.79
N ALA A 192 5.09 -1.34 -8.86
CA ALA A 192 6.54 -1.45 -9.13
C ALA A 192 6.89 -2.60 -10.07
N LEU A 193 6.21 -3.75 -9.93
CA LEU A 193 6.43 -4.94 -10.75
C LEU A 193 5.97 -4.74 -12.20
N LEU A 194 4.78 -4.17 -12.39
CA LEU A 194 4.15 -4.01 -13.69
C LEU A 194 4.55 -2.72 -14.40
N ARG A 195 5.07 -1.73 -13.68
CA ARG A 195 5.53 -0.44 -14.22
C ARG A 195 4.47 0.31 -15.04
N SER A 196 3.19 0.03 -14.79
CA SER A 196 2.05 0.55 -15.53
C SER A 196 0.88 0.77 -14.57
N VAL A 197 0.35 1.99 -14.52
CA VAL A 197 -0.80 2.32 -13.66
C VAL A 197 -2.04 1.51 -14.07
N PRO A 198 -2.48 1.50 -15.35
CA PRO A 198 -3.63 0.68 -15.75
C PRO A 198 -3.42 -0.81 -15.52
N GLY A 199 -2.21 -1.31 -15.79
CA GLY A 199 -1.88 -2.73 -15.59
C GLY A 199 -1.94 -3.15 -14.12
N ALA A 200 -1.44 -2.30 -13.23
CA ALA A 200 -1.48 -2.55 -11.78
C ALA A 200 -2.90 -2.44 -11.21
N ILE A 201 -3.71 -1.49 -11.68
CA ILE A 201 -5.13 -1.40 -11.32
C ILE A 201 -5.86 -2.67 -11.75
N GLY A 202 -5.68 -3.11 -13.00
CA GLY A 202 -6.29 -4.34 -13.51
C GLY A 202 -5.86 -5.58 -12.73
N ALA A 203 -4.58 -5.68 -12.34
CA ALA A 203 -4.08 -6.78 -11.54
C ALA A 203 -4.68 -6.82 -10.12
N VAL A 204 -4.84 -5.67 -9.46
CA VAL A 204 -5.47 -5.63 -8.13
C VAL A 204 -6.97 -5.93 -8.23
N ILE A 205 -7.69 -5.25 -9.12
CA ILE A 205 -9.15 -5.45 -9.25
C ILE A 205 -9.44 -6.88 -9.71
N GLY A 206 -8.86 -7.32 -10.82
CA GLY A 206 -9.12 -8.65 -11.36
C GLY A 206 -8.55 -9.76 -10.47
N GLY A 207 -7.29 -9.63 -10.06
CA GLY A 207 -6.55 -10.70 -9.39
C GLY A 207 -6.78 -10.78 -7.88
N VAL A 208 -7.06 -9.66 -7.20
CA VAL A 208 -7.21 -9.66 -5.74
C VAL A 208 -8.66 -9.47 -5.31
N MET A 209 -9.45 -8.66 -6.02
CA MET A 209 -10.83 -8.38 -5.64
C MET A 209 -11.83 -9.32 -6.30
N ILE A 210 -11.77 -9.48 -7.62
CA ILE A 210 -12.77 -10.26 -8.38
C ILE A 210 -12.47 -11.77 -8.34
N LEU A 211 -11.20 -12.17 -8.50
CA LEU A 211 -10.81 -13.57 -8.53
C LEU A 211 -11.32 -14.41 -7.34
N PRO A 212 -11.20 -13.98 -6.06
CA PRO A 212 -11.71 -14.79 -4.95
C PRO A 212 -13.23 -14.98 -5.00
N GLU A 213 -13.99 -13.97 -5.43
CA GLU A 213 -15.45 -14.06 -5.56
C GLU A 213 -15.86 -15.09 -6.63
N VAL A 214 -15.15 -15.09 -7.76
CA VAL A 214 -15.38 -16.08 -8.83
C VAL A 214 -14.99 -17.48 -8.38
N LEU A 215 -13.86 -17.61 -7.68
CA LEU A 215 -13.42 -18.90 -7.15
C LEU A 215 -14.37 -19.43 -6.06
N GLY A 216 -15.00 -18.55 -5.29
CA GLY A 216 -15.98 -18.90 -4.26
C GLY A 216 -17.25 -19.56 -4.81
N MET A 217 -17.53 -19.42 -6.10
CA MET A 217 -18.65 -20.11 -6.76
C MET A 217 -18.33 -21.59 -7.05
N LEU A 218 -17.08 -22.01 -6.91
CA LEU A 218 -16.68 -23.39 -7.16
C LEU A 218 -16.94 -24.26 -5.92
N PRO A 219 -17.62 -25.42 -6.06
CA PRO A 219 -17.96 -26.29 -4.95
C PRO A 219 -16.78 -27.20 -4.55
N TYR A 220 -15.62 -26.61 -4.22
CA TYR A 220 -14.42 -27.34 -3.79
C TYR A 220 -13.91 -26.83 -2.45
N ASP A 221 -13.92 -27.67 -1.42
CA ASP A 221 -13.46 -27.32 -0.06
C ASP A 221 -12.02 -26.79 0.01
N ALA A 222 -11.16 -27.23 -0.93
CA ALA A 222 -9.78 -26.75 -1.02
C ALA A 222 -9.73 -25.28 -1.49
N VAL A 223 -10.62 -24.90 -2.39
CA VAL A 223 -10.73 -23.54 -2.92
C VAL A 223 -11.31 -22.62 -1.84
N GLU A 224 -12.37 -23.05 -1.15
CA GLU A 224 -12.96 -22.31 -0.04
C GLU A 224 -11.93 -22.02 1.06
N ARG A 225 -11.16 -23.04 1.46
CA ARG A 225 -10.06 -22.86 2.43
C ARG A 225 -8.98 -21.90 1.94
N ALA A 226 -8.64 -21.91 0.65
CA ALA A 226 -7.64 -21.01 0.09
C ALA A 226 -8.13 -19.55 0.05
N ILE A 227 -9.41 -19.34 -0.25
CA ILE A 227 -10.05 -18.01 -0.32
C ILE A 227 -10.00 -17.30 1.03
N MET A 228 -10.08 -18.01 2.15
CA MET A 228 -9.97 -17.39 3.48
C MET A 228 -8.64 -16.63 3.68
N TYR A 229 -7.57 -17.07 3.02
CA TYR A 229 -6.24 -16.42 3.07
C TYR A 229 -6.01 -15.41 1.93
N PHE A 230 -7.01 -15.19 1.06
CA PHE A 230 -6.93 -14.17 0.03
C PHE A 230 -6.97 -12.77 0.66
N PRO A 231 -6.28 -11.76 0.09
CA PRO A 231 -6.15 -10.45 0.75
C PRO A 231 -7.49 -9.79 1.08
N THR A 232 -8.49 -9.93 0.21
CA THR A 232 -9.83 -9.38 0.41
C THR A 232 -10.53 -9.99 1.63
N GLN A 233 -10.50 -11.32 1.78
CA GLN A 233 -11.10 -12.00 2.94
C GLN A 233 -10.31 -11.79 4.23
N ALA A 234 -8.98 -11.85 4.15
CA ALA A 234 -8.10 -11.62 5.30
C ALA A 234 -8.26 -10.19 5.86
N THR A 235 -8.55 -9.21 5.01
CA THR A 235 -8.83 -7.83 5.44
C THR A 235 -10.04 -7.76 6.36
N GLY A 236 -11.15 -8.42 5.99
CA GLY A 236 -12.35 -8.48 6.82
C GLY A 236 -12.11 -9.15 8.18
N ALA A 237 -11.44 -10.31 8.18
CA ALA A 237 -11.13 -11.04 9.41
C ALA A 237 -10.22 -10.25 10.37
N LEU A 238 -9.28 -9.47 9.84
CA LEU A 238 -8.36 -8.67 10.64
C LEU A 238 -9.05 -7.44 11.27
N GLY A 239 -10.07 -6.90 10.60
CA GLY A 239 -10.83 -5.73 11.03
C GLY A 239 -12.01 -5.99 11.98
N SER A 240 -12.26 -7.25 12.37
CA SER A 240 -13.37 -7.62 13.25
C SER A 240 -12.96 -7.73 14.72
N ALA A 241 -13.80 -7.23 15.63
CA ALA A 241 -13.58 -7.35 17.08
C ALA A 241 -13.92 -8.74 17.61
N THR A 242 -14.96 -9.34 17.06
CA THR A 242 -15.43 -10.69 17.37
C THR A 242 -15.01 -11.70 16.27
N PRO A 243 -14.79 -12.98 16.62
CA PRO A 243 -14.50 -14.01 15.63
C PRO A 243 -15.69 -14.21 14.69
N ILE A 244 -15.44 -14.12 13.38
CA ILE A 244 -16.46 -14.37 12.35
C ILE A 244 -16.43 -15.87 12.01
N PRO A 245 -17.56 -16.61 12.17
CA PRO A 245 -17.63 -18.01 11.79
C PRO A 245 -17.23 -18.24 10.33
N GLY A 246 -16.46 -19.31 10.06
CA GLY A 246 -16.01 -19.63 8.70
C GLY A 246 -14.84 -18.77 8.17
N THR A 247 -14.21 -17.95 9.02
CA THR A 247 -13.04 -17.15 8.65
C THR A 247 -11.79 -17.55 9.44
N ILE A 248 -10.63 -17.09 8.96
CA ILE A 248 -9.35 -17.29 9.64
C ILE A 248 -9.21 -16.37 10.86
N THR A 249 -8.37 -16.77 11.81
CA THR A 249 -8.10 -15.93 12.98
C THR A 249 -7.43 -14.61 12.57
N PRO A 250 -7.60 -13.52 13.35
CA PRO A 250 -6.95 -12.24 13.05
C PRO A 250 -5.43 -12.34 12.92
N GLY A 251 -4.78 -13.18 13.73
CA GLY A 251 -3.34 -13.43 13.61
C GLY A 251 -2.95 -14.10 12.29
N ALA A 252 -3.72 -15.11 11.87
CA ALA A 252 -3.52 -15.76 10.57
C ALA A 252 -3.78 -14.80 9.41
N ALA A 253 -4.78 -13.93 9.52
CA ALA A 253 -5.10 -12.91 8.54
C ALA A 253 -3.96 -11.88 8.38
N LEU A 254 -3.39 -11.41 9.49
CA LEU A 254 -2.23 -10.52 9.49
C LEU A 254 -1.02 -11.18 8.80
N LEU A 255 -0.75 -12.45 9.12
CA LEU A 255 0.33 -13.20 8.48
C LEU A 255 0.09 -13.37 6.98
N ALA A 256 -1.13 -13.74 6.57
CA ALA A 256 -1.50 -13.89 5.17
C ALA A 256 -1.30 -12.60 4.38
N LEU A 257 -1.83 -11.47 4.88
CA LEU A 257 -1.66 -10.16 4.24
C LEU A 257 -0.19 -9.73 4.19
N SER A 258 0.57 -10.01 5.25
CA SER A 258 2.00 -9.72 5.30
C SER A 258 2.80 -10.55 4.30
N LEU A 259 2.44 -11.82 4.10
CA LEU A 259 3.03 -12.69 3.08
C LEU A 259 2.67 -12.22 1.67
N TRP A 260 1.43 -11.81 1.43
CA TRP A 260 1.03 -11.22 0.14
C TRP A 260 1.77 -9.92 -0.16
N ALA A 261 1.85 -8.99 0.79
CA ALA A 261 2.62 -7.76 0.64
C ALA A 261 4.11 -8.04 0.44
N GLY A 262 4.68 -8.96 1.23
CA GLY A 262 6.08 -9.36 1.12
C GLY A 262 6.42 -10.03 -0.21
N THR A 263 5.55 -10.90 -0.72
CA THR A 263 5.75 -11.61 -1.99
C THR A 263 5.65 -10.67 -3.19
N THR A 264 4.69 -9.74 -3.22
CA THR A 264 4.59 -8.75 -4.30
C THR A 264 5.76 -7.77 -4.29
N LEU A 265 6.19 -7.30 -3.11
CA LEU A 265 7.37 -6.44 -2.96
C LEU A 265 8.66 -7.19 -3.33
N ALA A 266 8.81 -8.46 -2.94
CA ALA A 266 9.95 -9.28 -3.31
C ALA A 266 9.99 -9.54 -4.82
N ALA A 267 8.85 -9.84 -5.44
CA ALA A 267 8.75 -9.99 -6.90
C ALA A 267 9.14 -8.70 -7.62
N ALA A 268 8.67 -7.54 -7.14
CA ALA A 268 9.06 -6.23 -7.65
C ALA A 268 10.57 -5.98 -7.49
N ALA A 269 11.14 -6.28 -6.32
CA ALA A 269 12.57 -6.15 -6.04
C ALA A 269 13.43 -7.01 -7.00
N LEU A 270 13.03 -8.26 -7.23
CA LEU A 270 13.69 -9.17 -8.17
C LEU A 270 13.60 -8.65 -9.61
N ALA A 271 12.43 -8.14 -10.01
CA ALA A 271 12.24 -7.55 -11.33
C ALA A 271 13.10 -6.29 -11.52
N LEU A 272 13.22 -5.43 -10.49
CA LEU A 272 14.09 -4.24 -10.50
C LEU A 272 15.57 -4.59 -10.63
N LYS A 273 16.01 -5.72 -10.08
CA LYS A 273 17.40 -6.19 -10.20
C LYS A 273 17.72 -6.75 -11.58
N ARG A 274 16.75 -7.37 -12.24
CA ARG A 274 16.94 -8.07 -13.52
C ARG A 274 16.64 -7.21 -14.75
N ARG A 275 15.76 -6.21 -14.62
CA ARG A 275 15.32 -5.37 -15.75
C ARG A 275 15.94 -3.99 -15.62
N ASP A 276 16.74 -3.62 -16.61
CA ASP A 276 17.22 -2.24 -16.78
C ASP A 276 16.04 -1.25 -16.87
N VAL A 277 16.34 0.01 -16.58
CA VAL A 277 15.39 1.14 -16.56
C VAL A 277 15.92 2.22 -17.47
#